data_AF-A0A7S0PPT7-F1
#
_entry.id   AF-A0A7S0PPT7-F1
#
_cell.length_a   1.000
_cell.length_b   1.000
_cell.length_c   1.000
_cell.angle_alpha   90.00
_cell.angle_beta   90.00
_cell.angle_gamma   90.00
#
_symmetry.space_group_name_H-M   'P 1'
#
loop_
_entity.id
_entity.type
_entity.pdbx_description
1 polymer ?
#
loop_
_entity_poly.entity_id
_entity_poly.type
_entity_poly.pdbx_seq_one_letter_code
_entity_poly.pdbx_strand_id
1 'polypeptide(L)'
;DRVGEGHHDVALMSFALSFTHAVAPTTSGLRRGISTSAARRQGAFVVEAKQNKEARAKQSANERLYNKARKSEITTRMKKVFMNAQALMAADSCSESDISGLEKLISEATKSVDKAVARGTLHKNTGARRKARMSKYKMDVRVAKGLYTA
;
A
#
# COMPACT_ATOMS: atom_id res chain seq x y z
N ASP A 1 -10.99 -57.00 -9.50
CA ASP A 1 -12.45 -56.99 -9.69
C ASP A 1 -13.06 -55.62 -9.39
N ARG A 2 -14.02 -55.25 -10.25
CA ARG A 2 -14.98 -54.11 -10.32
C ARG A 2 -15.17 -53.21 -9.06
N VAL A 3 -15.06 -51.88 -9.19
CA VAL A 3 -16.07 -50.87 -9.65
C VAL A 3 -17.19 -50.56 -8.63
N GLY A 4 -17.37 -49.27 -8.35
CA GLY A 4 -18.52 -48.67 -7.65
C GLY A 4 -18.10 -47.31 -7.04
N GLU A 5 -17.94 -46.24 -7.82
CA GLU A 5 -19.01 -45.32 -8.25
C GLU A 5 -20.04 -44.98 -7.15
N GLY A 6 -19.91 -43.76 -6.63
CA GLY A 6 -20.87 -43.09 -5.76
C GLY A 6 -20.92 -41.62 -6.14
N HIS A 7 -21.53 -41.36 -7.30
CA HIS A 7 -21.95 -40.02 -7.72
C HIS A 7 -23.06 -39.55 -6.77
N HIS A 8 -22.81 -38.45 -6.05
CA HIS A 8 -23.87 -37.64 -5.46
C HIS A 8 -23.91 -36.30 -6.18
N ASP A 9 -24.59 -36.32 -7.33
CA ASP A 9 -25.17 -35.15 -7.95
C ASP A 9 -26.22 -34.57 -7.01
N VAL A 10 -25.96 -33.36 -6.50
CA VAL A 10 -27.00 -32.51 -5.92
C VAL A 10 -26.92 -31.13 -6.55
N ALA A 11 -27.80 -30.96 -7.52
CA ALA A 11 -28.52 -29.74 -7.87
C ALA A 11 -27.68 -28.49 -8.17
N LEU A 12 -27.45 -28.32 -9.47
CA LEU A 12 -27.41 -27.02 -10.14
C LEU A 12 -28.58 -26.12 -9.65
N MET A 13 -28.27 -25.02 -8.98
CA MET A 13 -29.14 -23.84 -8.95
C MET A 13 -28.40 -22.67 -9.59
N SER A 14 -28.49 -22.62 -10.92
CA SER A 14 -28.19 -21.44 -11.72
C SER A 14 -29.26 -20.38 -11.45
N PHE A 15 -28.91 -19.29 -10.78
CA PHE A 15 -29.74 -18.09 -10.70
C PHE A 15 -29.17 -17.02 -11.64
N ALA A 16 -29.50 -17.13 -12.92
CA ALA A 16 -29.27 -16.09 -13.91
C ALA A 16 -30.44 -15.11 -13.88
N LEU A 17 -30.23 -13.91 -13.33
CA LEU A 17 -31.14 -12.78 -13.52
C LEU A 17 -30.74 -12.03 -14.79
N SER A 18 -31.34 -12.44 -15.90
CA SER A 18 -31.37 -11.74 -17.17
C SER A 18 -32.30 -10.54 -17.04
N PHE A 19 -31.77 -9.31 -17.02
CA PHE A 19 -32.58 -8.10 -17.17
C PHE A 19 -32.65 -7.73 -18.65
N THR A 20 -33.65 -8.27 -19.33
CA THR A 20 -34.16 -7.78 -20.62
C THR A 20 -35.60 -7.34 -20.42
N HIS A 21 -36.05 -6.39 -21.24
CA HIS A 21 -37.38 -5.77 -21.44
C HIS A 21 -37.20 -4.24 -21.36
N ALA A 22 -37.73 -3.40 -22.24
CA ALA A 22 -38.31 -3.53 -23.56
C ALA A 22 -38.31 -2.10 -24.15
N VAL A 23 -38.20 -2.00 -25.47
CA VAL A 23 -38.34 -0.76 -26.25
C VAL A 23 -39.82 -0.42 -26.40
N ALA A 24 -40.20 0.85 -26.21
CA ALA A 24 -41.40 1.42 -26.81
C ALA A 24 -41.14 2.89 -27.23
N PRO A 25 -41.62 3.31 -28.42
CA PRO A 25 -41.31 4.61 -29.01
C PRO A 25 -42.31 5.69 -28.57
N THR A 26 -41.83 6.90 -28.30
CA THR A 26 -42.70 8.09 -28.21
C THR A 26 -42.39 8.99 -29.39
N THR A 27 -43.30 9.03 -30.35
CA THR A 27 -43.31 10.00 -31.45
C THR A 27 -43.91 11.32 -30.99
N SER A 28 -43.62 12.35 -31.78
CA SER A 28 -44.19 13.71 -31.79
C SER A 28 -43.51 14.79 -30.95
N GLY A 29 -42.57 15.47 -31.60
CA GLY A 29 -41.95 16.71 -31.12
C GLY A 29 -41.25 17.42 -32.27
N LEU A 30 -41.99 17.78 -33.31
CA LEU A 30 -41.52 18.52 -34.47
C LEU A 30 -41.00 19.90 -34.02
N ARG A 31 -39.68 20.05 -33.83
CA ARG A 31 -39.04 21.37 -33.77
C ARG A 31 -38.21 21.59 -35.03
N ARG A 32 -38.68 22.59 -35.77
CA ARG A 32 -38.19 23.07 -37.07
C ARG A 32 -36.70 23.36 -36.99
N GLY A 33 -36.02 22.98 -38.07
CA GLY A 33 -34.59 23.14 -38.25
C GLY A 33 -34.12 24.58 -38.09
N ILE A 34 -32.90 24.69 -37.55
CA ILE A 34 -31.99 25.79 -37.82
C ILE A 34 -30.89 25.15 -38.65
N SER A 35 -31.03 25.26 -39.97
CA SER A 35 -29.94 25.00 -40.90
C SER A 35 -28.93 26.14 -40.80
N THR A 36 -27.91 25.96 -39.96
CA THR A 36 -26.65 26.69 -40.15
C THR A 36 -25.63 25.69 -40.68
N SER A 37 -25.58 25.63 -42.00
CA SER A 37 -24.48 25.09 -42.78
C SER A 37 -23.18 25.80 -42.40
N ALA A 38 -22.39 25.17 -41.55
CA ALA A 38 -20.97 25.41 -41.47
C ALA A 38 -20.35 24.09 -41.04
N ALA A 39 -20.05 23.24 -42.03
CA ALA A 39 -19.19 22.08 -41.86
C ALA A 39 -17.80 22.57 -41.43
N ARG A 40 -17.65 22.90 -40.14
CA ARG A 40 -16.36 22.96 -39.49
C ARG A 40 -15.83 21.54 -39.58
N ARG A 41 -14.90 21.33 -40.51
CA ARG A 41 -13.99 20.19 -40.52
C ARG A 41 -13.23 20.25 -39.20
N GLN A 42 -13.84 19.75 -38.12
CA GLN A 42 -13.10 19.38 -36.93
C GLN A 42 -12.29 18.17 -37.38
N GLY A 43 -11.05 18.42 -37.80
CA GLY A 43 -10.10 17.34 -38.00
C GLY A 43 -10.08 16.53 -36.73
N ALA A 44 -10.61 15.30 -36.78
CA ALA A 44 -10.45 14.36 -35.70
C ALA A 44 -8.94 14.13 -35.58
N PHE A 45 -8.31 14.79 -34.61
CA PHE A 45 -6.95 14.47 -34.22
C PHE A 45 -7.01 13.05 -33.66
N VAL A 46 -6.72 12.08 -34.51
CA VAL A 46 -6.54 10.69 -34.10
C VAL A 46 -5.31 10.68 -33.21
N VAL A 47 -5.51 10.78 -31.90
CA VAL A 47 -4.48 10.48 -30.92
C VAL A 47 -4.25 8.98 -31.03
N GLU A 48 -3.31 8.57 -31.89
CA GLU A 48 -2.76 7.24 -31.80
C GLU A 48 -2.17 7.11 -30.39
N ALA A 49 -2.85 6.38 -29.51
CA ALA A 49 -2.33 6.02 -28.21
C ALA A 49 -1.19 5.01 -28.38
N LYS A 50 -0.07 5.45 -28.99
CA LYS A 50 1.17 4.68 -28.99
C LYS A 50 1.55 4.46 -27.52
N GLN A 51 1.69 3.19 -27.15
CA GLN A 51 2.09 2.78 -25.81
C GLN A 51 3.33 3.58 -25.40
N ASN A 52 3.19 4.46 -24.40
CA ASN A 52 4.29 5.29 -23.91
C ASN A 52 5.23 4.47 -23.00
N LYS A 53 5.75 3.37 -23.54
CA LYS A 53 6.57 2.37 -22.86
C LYS A 53 7.84 3.01 -22.29
N GLU A 54 8.45 3.92 -23.04
CA GLU A 54 9.67 4.61 -22.63
C GLU A 54 9.44 5.58 -21.46
N ALA A 55 8.37 6.40 -21.47
CA ALA A 55 8.10 7.28 -20.34
C ALA A 55 7.73 6.49 -19.08
N ARG A 56 6.98 5.38 -19.21
CA ARG A 56 6.68 4.49 -18.07
C ARG A 56 7.93 3.81 -17.53
N ALA A 57 8.86 3.41 -18.38
CA ALA A 57 10.15 2.85 -17.97
C ALA A 57 10.98 3.90 -17.19
N LYS A 58 11.06 5.14 -17.69
CA LYS A 58 11.75 6.26 -17.01
C LYS A 58 11.11 6.59 -15.66
N GLN A 59 9.77 6.68 -15.61
CA GLN A 59 9.02 6.94 -14.38
C GLN A 59 9.28 5.84 -13.33
N SER A 60 9.19 4.57 -13.73
CA SER A 60 9.44 3.42 -12.86
C SER A 60 10.87 3.41 -12.31
N ALA A 61 11.87 3.73 -13.15
CA ALA A 61 13.26 3.83 -12.71
C ALA A 61 13.43 4.90 -11.62
N ASN A 62 12.85 6.09 -11.82
CA ASN A 62 12.91 7.18 -10.84
C ASN A 62 12.20 6.82 -9.54
N GLU A 63 10.96 6.31 -9.61
CA GLU A 63 10.20 5.87 -8.45
C GLU A 63 10.91 4.75 -7.68
N ARG A 64 11.55 3.82 -8.38
CA ARG A 64 12.35 2.75 -7.79
C ARG A 64 13.53 3.31 -6.99
N LEU A 65 14.24 4.32 -7.50
CA LEU A 65 15.35 4.96 -6.79
C LEU A 65 14.88 5.61 -5.48
N TYR A 66 13.80 6.39 -5.52
CA TYR A 66 13.24 7.03 -4.32
C TYR A 66 12.72 6.01 -3.30
N ASN A 67 12.02 4.98 -3.77
CA ASN A 67 11.50 3.93 -2.90
C ASN A 67 12.63 3.09 -2.29
N LYS A 68 13.70 2.83 -3.04
CA LYS A 68 14.91 2.17 -2.53
C LYS A 68 15.54 3.01 -1.42
N ALA A 69 15.79 4.30 -1.66
CA ALA A 69 16.40 5.21 -0.69
C ALA A 69 15.61 5.27 0.62
N ARG A 70 14.29 5.49 0.56
CA ARG A 70 13.42 5.52 1.74
C ARG A 70 13.38 4.19 2.49
N LYS A 71 13.31 3.06 1.76
CA LYS A 71 13.31 1.72 2.39
C LYS A 71 14.65 1.41 3.06
N SER A 72 15.78 1.71 2.41
CA SER A 72 17.11 1.50 3.00
C SER A 72 17.34 2.39 4.21
N GLU A 73 16.91 3.65 4.15
CA GLU A 73 17.00 4.60 5.25
C GLU A 73 16.29 4.05 6.52
N ILE A 74 15.06 3.56 6.38
CA ILE A 74 14.31 2.97 7.50
C ILE A 74 15.02 1.72 8.03
N THR A 75 15.43 0.79 7.15
CA THR A 75 16.10 -0.45 7.57
C THR A 75 17.37 -0.14 8.36
N THR A 76 18.16 0.84 7.92
CA THR A 76 19.39 1.25 8.61
C THR A 76 19.10 1.87 9.97
N ARG A 77 18.12 2.79 10.09
CA ARG A 77 17.77 3.38 11.39
C ARG A 77 17.22 2.34 12.37
N MET A 78 16.37 1.43 11.90
CA MET A 78 15.88 0.33 12.71
C MET A 78 17.01 -0.59 13.18
N LYS A 79 17.98 -0.90 12.30
CA LYS A 79 19.13 -1.71 12.67
C LYS A 79 19.94 -1.07 13.80
N LYS A 80 20.16 0.25 13.76
CA LYS A 80 20.82 0.99 14.86
C LYS A 80 20.07 0.86 16.19
N VAL A 81 18.74 1.00 16.17
CA VAL A 81 17.90 0.81 17.36
C VAL A 81 18.07 -0.61 17.92
N PHE A 82 18.03 -1.64 17.08
CA PHE A 82 18.15 -3.03 17.54
C PHE A 82 19.55 -3.38 18.04
N MET A 83 20.61 -2.88 17.40
CA MET A 83 21.98 -3.10 17.86
C MET A 83 22.21 -2.45 19.23
N ASN A 84 21.74 -1.22 19.43
CA ASN A 84 21.85 -0.55 20.72
C ASN A 84 20.98 -1.21 21.79
N ALA A 85 19.75 -1.61 21.46
CA ALA A 85 18.90 -2.35 22.40
C ALA A 85 19.55 -3.67 22.83
N GLN A 86 20.14 -4.44 21.90
CA GLN A 86 20.86 -5.67 22.22
C GLN A 86 22.07 -5.42 23.12
N ALA A 87 22.85 -4.37 22.84
CA ALA A 87 23.98 -3.99 23.68
C ALA A 87 23.55 -3.66 25.12
N LEU A 88 22.43 -2.95 25.28
CA LEU A 88 21.88 -2.60 26.59
C LEU A 88 21.25 -3.79 27.34
N MET A 89 20.73 -4.78 26.61
CA MET A 89 20.27 -6.03 27.24
C MET A 89 21.44 -6.85 27.78
N ALA A 90 22.60 -6.82 27.11
CA ALA A 90 23.79 -7.58 27.49
C ALA A 90 24.64 -6.90 28.58
N ALA A 91 24.63 -5.57 28.67
CA ALA A 91 25.34 -4.82 29.71
C ALA A 91 24.62 -4.96 31.06
N ASP A 92 25.33 -5.20 32.17
CA ASP A 92 24.69 -5.44 33.48
C ASP A 92 24.10 -4.17 34.11
N SER A 93 24.79 -3.03 33.98
CA SER A 93 24.31 -1.72 34.46
C SER A 93 23.72 -0.89 33.30
N CYS A 94 22.57 -0.27 33.54
CA CYS A 94 21.94 0.64 32.59
C CYS A 94 21.74 1.99 33.27
N SER A 95 22.28 3.04 32.67
CA SER A 95 22.05 4.41 33.13
C SER A 95 20.79 4.97 32.48
N GLU A 96 20.06 5.86 33.17
CA GLU A 96 18.93 6.59 32.58
C GLU A 96 19.33 7.34 31.30
N SER A 97 20.59 7.76 31.18
CA SER A 97 21.14 8.36 29.96
C SER A 97 21.11 7.42 28.75
N ASP A 98 21.36 6.12 28.93
CA ASP A 98 21.36 5.15 27.84
C ASP A 98 19.94 4.89 27.32
N ILE A 99 18.96 4.87 28.23
CA ILE A 99 17.54 4.77 27.91
C ILE A 99 17.10 5.99 27.11
N SER A 100 17.50 7.20 27.54
CA SER A 100 17.24 8.44 26.79
C SER A 100 17.88 8.41 25.39
N GLY A 101 19.09 7.87 25.27
CA GLY A 101 19.77 7.66 24.00
C GLY A 101 18.98 6.74 23.05
N LEU A 102 18.45 5.64 23.57
CA LEU A 102 17.59 4.72 22.81
C LEU A 102 16.30 5.40 22.36
N GLU A 103 15.66 6.19 23.21
CA GLU A 103 14.43 6.93 22.87
C GLU A 103 14.63 7.96 21.76
N LYS A 104 15.79 8.64 21.72
CA LYS A 104 16.14 9.55 20.62
C LYS A 104 16.24 8.79 19.29
N LEU A 105 16.91 7.64 19.27
CA LEU A 105 17.04 6.81 18.06
C LEU A 105 15.68 6.26 17.60
N ILE A 106 14.82 5.86 18.52
CA ILE A 106 13.45 5.43 18.21
C ILE A 106 12.65 6.60 17.61
N SER A 107 12.82 7.82 18.14
CA SER A 107 12.14 9.01 17.63
C SER A 107 12.57 9.34 16.20
N GLU A 108 13.86 9.22 15.87
CA GLU A 108 14.35 9.39 14.51
C GLU A 108 13.84 8.30 13.55
N ALA A 109 13.84 7.05 14.00
CA ALA A 109 13.37 5.92 13.21
C ALA A 109 11.86 6.05 12.92
N THR A 110 11.04 6.34 13.91
CA THR A 110 9.57 6.52 13.77
C THR A 110 9.22 7.68 12.85
N LYS A 111 9.92 8.82 12.95
CA LYS A 111 9.80 9.94 12.00
C LYS A 111 10.05 9.51 10.56
N SER A 112 11.08 8.68 10.32
CA SER A 112 11.38 8.20 8.97
C SER A 112 10.34 7.22 8.43
N VAL A 113 9.76 6.37 9.30
CA VAL A 113 8.65 5.48 8.95
C VAL A 113 7.42 6.30 8.56
N ASP A 114 7.07 7.32 9.32
CA ASP A 114 5.89 8.15 9.06
C ASP A 114 6.00 8.95 7.79
N LYS A 115 7.19 9.50 7.51
CA LYS A 115 7.47 10.12 6.21
C LYS A 115 7.27 9.14 5.06
N ALA A 116 7.70 7.89 5.19
CA ALA A 116 7.51 6.90 4.13
C ALA A 116 6.05 6.43 3.96
N VAL A 117 5.26 6.42 5.05
CA VAL A 117 3.81 6.15 4.98
C VAL A 117 3.09 7.31 4.31
N ALA A 118 3.35 8.54 4.73
CA ALA A 118 2.75 9.74 4.13
C ALA A 118 3.08 9.88 2.64
N ARG A 119 4.28 9.46 2.21
CA ARG A 119 4.69 9.46 0.79
C ARG A 119 4.22 8.24 0.00
N GLY A 120 3.52 7.29 0.61
CA GLY A 120 3.00 6.09 -0.06
C GLY A 120 4.04 5.02 -0.41
N THR A 121 5.30 5.17 0.02
CA THR A 121 6.34 4.13 -0.18
C THR A 121 6.12 2.91 0.71
N LEU A 122 5.46 3.09 1.86
CA LEU A 122 5.14 2.04 2.80
C LEU A 122 3.64 2.02 3.10
N HIS A 123 3.03 0.83 3.09
CA HIS A 123 1.64 0.70 3.49
C HIS A 123 1.46 0.96 5.00
N LYS A 124 0.34 1.57 5.38
CA LYS A 124 0.01 1.94 6.78
C LYS A 124 0.22 0.80 7.78
N ASN A 125 -0.22 -0.41 7.44
CA ASN A 125 -0.07 -1.57 8.33
C ASN A 125 1.41 -1.97 8.47
N THR A 126 2.21 -1.86 7.41
CA THR A 126 3.63 -2.15 7.48
C THR A 126 4.36 -1.09 8.31
N GLY A 127 3.96 0.18 8.23
CA GLY A 127 4.43 1.22 9.13
C GLY A 127 4.11 0.92 10.59
N ALA A 128 2.84 0.61 10.89
CA ALA A 128 2.38 0.24 12.23
C ALA A 128 3.17 -0.95 12.81
N ARG A 129 3.36 -2.03 12.04
CA ARG A 129 4.16 -3.19 12.48
C ARG A 129 5.61 -2.82 12.81
N ARG A 130 6.24 -1.94 12.03
CA ARG A 130 7.62 -1.50 12.29
C ARG A 130 7.72 -0.67 13.58
N LYS A 131 6.75 0.21 13.83
CA LYS A 131 6.66 0.98 15.08
C LYS A 131 6.45 0.08 16.28
N ALA A 132 5.47 -0.82 16.20
CA ALA A 132 5.17 -1.78 17.27
C ALA A 132 6.40 -2.61 17.63
N ARG A 133 7.19 -3.05 16.63
CA ARG A 133 8.42 -3.80 16.89
C ARG A 133 9.44 -2.99 17.69
N MET A 134 9.71 -1.73 17.34
CA MET A 134 10.65 -0.88 18.09
C MET A 134 10.17 -0.60 19.51
N SER A 135 8.87 -0.34 19.69
CA SER A 135 8.27 -0.16 21.01
C SER A 135 8.37 -1.40 21.88
N LYS A 136 8.18 -2.59 21.30
CA LYS A 136 8.35 -3.86 22.01
C LYS A 136 9.78 -4.04 22.52
N TYR A 137 10.79 -3.82 21.67
CA TYR A 137 12.19 -3.90 22.12
C TYR A 137 12.51 -2.93 23.24
N LYS A 138 11.99 -1.69 23.19
CA LYS A 138 12.12 -0.73 24.29
C LYS A 138 11.51 -1.27 25.58
N MET A 139 10.34 -1.91 25.49
CA MET A 139 9.69 -2.52 26.65
C MET A 139 10.50 -3.68 27.21
N ASP A 140 10.97 -4.58 26.34
CA ASP A 140 11.76 -5.74 26.73
C ASP A 140 13.05 -5.32 27.47
N VAL A 141 13.71 -4.24 27.02
CA VAL A 141 14.87 -3.64 27.73
C VAL A 141 14.48 -3.15 29.13
N ARG A 142 13.32 -2.49 29.29
CA ARG A 142 12.86 -2.00 30.60
C ARG A 142 12.52 -3.14 31.56
N VAL A 143 11.84 -4.17 31.06
CA VAL A 143 11.49 -5.36 31.83
C VAL A 143 12.74 -6.12 32.26
N ALA A 144 13.70 -6.33 31.36
CA ALA A 144 14.97 -7.00 31.67
C ALA A 144 15.77 -6.27 32.76
N LYS A 145 15.60 -4.95 32.90
CA LYS A 145 16.24 -4.14 33.94
C LYS A 145 15.39 -3.97 35.20
N GLY A 146 14.21 -4.59 35.27
CA GLY A 146 13.31 -4.50 36.43
C GLY A 146 12.66 -3.13 36.61
N LEU A 147 12.78 -2.22 35.63
CA LEU A 147 12.21 -0.87 35.68
C LEU A 147 10.71 -0.85 35.36
N TYR A 148 10.20 -1.95 34.83
CA TYR A 148 8.80 -2.13 34.50
C TYR A 148 8.39 -3.58 34.69
N THR A 149 7.30 -3.81 35.40
CA THR A 149 6.64 -5.11 35.51
C THR A 149 5.29 -4.99 34.82
N ALA A 150 4.98 -5.94 33.93
CA ALA A 150 3.76 -5.94 33.13
C ALA A 150 2.52 -6.27 33.94
#